data_AF-A0A9P5ZIB7-F1
#
_entry.id   AF-A0A9P5ZIB7-F1
#
_cell.length_a   1.000
_cell.length_b   1.000
_cell.length_c   1.000
_cell.angle_alpha   90.00
_cell.angle_beta   90.00
_cell.angle_gamma   90.00
#
_symmetry.space_group_name_H-M   'P 1'
#
loop_
_entity.id
_entity.type
_entity.pdbx_description
1 polymer ?
#
loop_
_entity_poly.entity_id
_entity_poly.type
_entity_poly.pdbx_seq_one_letter_code
_entity_poly.pdbx_strand_id
1 'polypeptide(L)' 'AKAWRDTPSERHKQMLFEAFGQRWSPLFDLPYWDPVRFIVIDSMHMLDINLLKNHL' A
#
# COMPACT_ATOMS: atom_id res chain seq x y z
N ALA A 1 1.29 -4.98 -8.65
CA ALA A 1 2.67 -4.67 -8.19
C ALA A 1 3.82 -5.30 -9.03
N LYS A 2 3.54 -6.05 -10.11
CA LYS A 2 4.59 -6.75 -10.88
C LYS A 2 5.60 -5.79 -11.52
N ALA A 3 5.11 -4.70 -12.12
CA ALA A 3 5.95 -3.64 -12.69
C ALA A 3 6.91 -2.96 -11.68
N TRP A 4 6.51 -2.82 -10.42
CA TRP A 4 7.37 -2.28 -9.35
C TRP A 4 8.46 -3.29 -8.95
N ARG A 5 8.13 -4.59 -8.87
CA ARG A 5 9.07 -5.68 -8.56
C ARG A 5 10.13 -5.84 -9.66
N ASP A 6 9.70 -5.81 -10.91
CA ASP A 6 10.54 -6.09 -12.09
C ASP A 6 11.43 -4.90 -12.49
N THR A 7 11.20 -3.74 -11.89
CA THR A 7 11.99 -2.53 -12.15
C THR A 7 13.35 -2.60 -11.42
N PRO A 8 14.49 -2.48 -12.10
CA PRO A 8 15.81 -2.60 -11.48
C PRO A 8 16.28 -1.30 -10.79
N SER A 9 15.65 -0.16 -11.07
CA SER A 9 16.05 1.14 -10.55
C SER A 9 15.17 1.57 -9.37
N GLU A 10 15.79 1.86 -8.23
CA GLU A 10 15.10 2.41 -7.06
C GLU A 10 14.39 3.73 -7.38
N ARG A 11 14.95 4.55 -8.27
CA ARG A 11 14.31 5.79 -8.72
C ARG A 11 13.00 5.53 -9.45
N HIS A 12 12.97 4.52 -10.32
CA HIS A 12 11.75 4.13 -11.03
C HIS A 12 10.74 3.46 -10.09
N LYS A 13 11.19 2.66 -9.10
CA LYS A 13 10.31 2.15 -8.04
C LYS A 13 9.65 3.29 -7.25
N GLN A 14 10.40 4.34 -6.95
CA GLN A 14 9.88 5.50 -6.23
C GLN A 14 8.86 6.27 -7.09
N MET A 15 9.15 6.50 -8.37
CA MET A 15 8.20 7.11 -9.30
C MET A 15 6.91 6.28 -9.47
N LEU A 16 7.03 4.96 -9.58
CA LEU A 16 5.87 4.06 -9.65
C LEU A 16 5.06 4.08 -8.35
N PHE A 17 5.73 4.19 -7.20
CA PHE A 17 5.06 4.35 -5.92
C PHE A 17 4.35 5.70 -5.82
N GLU A 18 4.95 6.79 -6.28
CA GLU A 18 4.31 8.11 -6.29
C GLU A 18 3.12 8.16 -7.26
N ALA A 19 3.21 7.50 -8.41
CA ALA A 19 2.16 7.48 -9.41
C ALA A 19 0.96 6.57 -9.04
N PHE A 20 1.22 5.41 -8.44
CA PHE A 20 0.19 4.38 -8.22
C PHE A 20 -0.05 4.03 -6.74
N GLY A 21 0.77 4.54 -5.82
CA GLY A 21 0.69 4.22 -4.39
C GLY A 21 1.03 2.78 -4.03
N GLN A 22 1.43 1.95 -5.00
CA GLN A 22 1.60 0.52 -4.82
C GLN A 22 3.09 0.14 -4.73
N ARG A 23 3.47 -0.56 -3.67
CA ARG A 23 4.77 -1.22 -3.54
C ARG A 23 4.61 -2.72 -3.67
N TRP A 24 5.67 -3.40 -4.08
CA TRP A 24 5.67 -4.85 -4.01
C TRP A 24 5.90 -5.32 -2.57
N SER A 25 5.14 -6.34 -2.17
CA SER A 25 5.36 -7.09 -0.93
C SER A 25 5.08 -8.58 -1.18
N PRO A 26 5.61 -9.48 -0.33
CA PRO A 26 5.33 -10.92 -0.44
C PRO A 26 3.84 -11.27 -0.36
N LEU A 27 3.01 -10.40 0.23
CA LEU A 27 1.57 -10.59 0.32
C LEU A 27 0.91 -10.69 -1.06
N PHE A 28 1.46 -10.03 -2.09
CA PHE A 28 0.93 -10.10 -3.46
C PHE A 28 1.06 -11.47 -4.13
N ASP A 29 1.87 -12.39 -3.58
CA ASP A 29 2.01 -13.75 -4.09
C ASP A 29 0.98 -14.72 -3.47
N LEU A 30 0.18 -14.26 -2.51
CA LEU A 30 -0.86 -15.07 -1.88
C LEU A 30 -2.14 -15.04 -2.72
N PRO A 31 -2.68 -16.19 -3.15
CA PRO A 31 -3.83 -16.25 -4.06
C PRO A 31 -5.16 -15.73 -3.46
N TYR A 32 -5.22 -15.59 -2.14
CA TYR A 32 -6.37 -15.02 -1.43
C TYR A 32 -6.19 -13.54 -1.08
N TRP A 33 -4.99 -12.99 -1.28
CA TRP A 33 -4.67 -11.61 -0.91
C TRP A 33 -5.00 -10.66 -2.04
N ASP A 34 -5.96 -9.77 -1.78
CA ASP A 34 -6.32 -8.67 -2.67
C ASP A 34 -6.17 -7.34 -1.93
N PRO A 35 -5.14 -6.54 -2.20
CA PRO A 35 -4.93 -5.29 -1.48
C PRO A 35 -6.16 -4.39 -1.53
N VAL A 36 -6.95 -4.36 -2.61
CA VAL A 36 -8.15 -3.50 -2.67
C VAL A 36 -9.21 -3.93 -1.65
N ARG A 37 -9.33 -5.25 -1.41
CA ARG A 37 -10.26 -5.82 -0.43
C ARG A 37 -9.75 -5.77 0.99
N PHE A 38 -8.43 -5.73 1.17
CA PHE A 38 -7.77 -5.74 2.48
C PHE A 38 -7.22 -4.35 2.90
N ILE A 39 -7.32 -3.31 2.06
CA ILE A 39 -7.11 -1.89 2.42
C ILE A 39 -8.35 -1.35 3.17
N VAL A 40 -9.11 -2.19 3.88
CA VAL A 40 -10.06 -1.67 4.87
C VAL A 40 -9.23 -0.83 5.83
N ILE A 41 -9.44 0.50 5.78
CA ILE A 41 -8.90 1.43 6.76
C ILE A 41 -9.59 1.06 8.06
N ASP A 42 -9.05 0.06 8.74
CA ASP A 42 -9.51 -0.33 10.04
C ASP A 42 -9.28 0.86 10.98
N SER A 43 -10.22 1.06 11.90
CA SER A 43 -10.15 2.00 13.00
C SER A 43 -8.77 2.06 13.68
N MET A 44 -8.03 0.94 13.73
CA MET A 44 -6.64 0.92 14.20
C MET A 44 -5.69 1.80 13.37
N HIS A 45 -5.75 1.75 12.04
CA HIS A 45 -4.90 2.60 11.18
C HIS A 45 -5.43 4.04 11.10
N MET A 46 -6.70 4.28 11.44
CA MET A 46 -7.33 5.60 11.40
C MET A 46 -6.82 6.58 12.47
N LEU A 47 -6.37 6.04 13.61
CA LEU A 47 -5.66 6.78 14.66
C LEU A 47 -4.24 7.16 14.21
N ASP A 48 -3.51 6.23 13.61
CA ASP A 48 -2.12 6.45 13.17
C ASP A 48 -2.00 7.43 11.98
N ILE A 49 -3.00 7.48 11.10
CA ILE A 49 -3.06 8.43 9.98
C ILE A 49 -3.71 9.78 10.36
N ASN A 50 -4.01 10.00 11.65
CA ASN A 50 -4.60 11.24 12.18
C ASN A 50 -5.93 11.64 11.48
N LEU A 51 -6.70 10.65 11.00
CA LEU A 51 -8.02 10.88 10.38
C LEU A 51 -9.10 11.12 11.43
N LEU A 52 -8.95 10.53 12.62
CA LEU A 52 -9.79 10.82 13.78
C LEU A 52 -9.23 12.03 14.54
N LYS A 53 -9.52 13.23 14.03
CA LYS A 53 -9.39 14.44 14.85
C LYS A 53 -10.57 14.50 15.81
N ASN A 54 -10.27 14.25 17.09
CA ASN A 54 -11.15 14.38 18.24
C ASN A 54 -12.06 13.18 18.50
N HIS A 55 -11.73 12.45 19.55
CA HIS A 55 -12.76 11.95 20.45
C HIS A 55 -13.04 13.08 21.48
N LEU A 56 -14.32 13.37 21.71
CA LEU A 56 -14.81 14.34 22.69
C LEU A 56 -14.25 14.05 24.10
#